data_AF-A0A6N4PWQ3-F1
#
_entry.id   AF-A0A6N4PWQ3-F1
#
_cell.length_a   1.000
_cell.length_b   1.000
_cell.length_c   1.000
_cell.angle_alpha   90.00
_cell.angle_beta   90.00
_cell.angle_gamma   90.00
#
_symmetry.space_group_name_H-M   'P 1'
#
loop_
_entity.id
_entity.type
_entity.pdbx_description
1 polymer ?
#
loop_
_entity_poly.entity_id
_entity_poly.type
_entity_poly.pdbx_seq_one_letter_code
_entity_poly.pdbx_strand_id
1 'polypeptide(L)' 'MKKLALAGILFSMVAFANCTQYRVIDSANVDGKLYVTVIKAPFFGGAEGYVAKCDADASGNLKCKQVRLNVTN' A
#
# COMPACT_ATOMS: atom_id res chain seq x y z
N MET A 1 16.75 32.34 -19.56
CA MET A 1 17.03 30.89 -19.40
C MET A 1 16.99 30.37 -17.94
N LYS A 2 16.97 31.21 -16.89
CA LYS A 2 16.99 30.73 -15.48
C LYS A 2 15.63 30.28 -14.89
N LYS A 3 14.50 30.65 -15.51
CA LYS A 3 13.14 30.36 -14.98
C LYS A 3 12.63 28.94 -15.30
N LEU A 4 13.15 28.29 -16.35
CA LEU A 4 12.71 26.95 -16.75
C LEU A 4 13.29 25.84 -15.85
N ALA A 5 14.52 26.02 -15.34
CA ALA A 5 15.13 25.05 -14.45
C ALA A 5 14.40 24.93 -13.11
N LEU A 6 13.91 26.05 -12.56
CA LEU A 6 13.17 26.07 -11.30
C LEU A 6 11.81 25.35 -11.43
N ALA A 7 11.15 25.49 -12.57
CA ALA A 7 9.90 24.77 -12.87
C ALA A 7 10.14 23.25 -12.99
N GLY A 8 11.25 22.82 -13.60
CA GLY A 8 11.60 21.41 -13.71
C GLY A 8 11.91 20.74 -12.36
N ILE A 9 12.54 21.46 -11.44
CA ILE A 9 12.79 20.98 -10.06
C ILE A 9 11.49 20.90 -9.27
N LEU A 10 10.59 21.89 -9.41
CA LEU A 10 9.27 21.83 -8.77
C LEU A 10 8.44 20.65 -9.30
N PHE A 11 8.44 20.42 -10.62
CA PHE A 11 7.65 19.36 -11.24
C PHE A 11 8.15 17.96 -10.84
N SER A 12 9.46 17.79 -10.69
CA SER A 12 10.04 16.54 -10.20
C SER A 12 9.70 16.28 -8.73
N MET A 13 9.71 17.30 -7.85
CA MET A 13 9.27 17.12 -6.45
C MET A 13 7.78 16.75 -6.33
N VAL A 14 6.90 17.29 -7.18
CA VAL A 14 5.46 16.95 -7.18
C VAL A 14 5.23 15.51 -7.67
N ALA A 15 6.06 15.00 -8.58
CA ALA A 15 5.99 13.62 -9.02
C ALA A 15 6.32 12.61 -7.90
N PHE A 16 7.30 12.91 -7.04
CA PHE A 16 7.64 12.06 -5.89
C PHE A 16 6.61 12.11 -4.75
N ALA A 17 5.90 13.24 -4.60
CA ALA A 17 4.90 13.41 -3.55
C ALA A 17 3.72 12.42 -3.66
N ASN A 18 3.44 11.90 -4.87
CA ASN A 18 2.34 10.94 -5.10
C ASN A 18 2.78 9.48 -5.05
N CYS A 19 4.06 9.18 -4.78
CA CYS A 19 4.54 7.82 -4.65
C CYS A 19 4.17 7.25 -3.28
N THR A 20 2.94 6.75 -3.15
CA THR A 20 2.56 5.91 -2.00
C THR A 20 3.13 4.51 -2.20
N GLN A 21 4.01 4.08 -1.29
CA GLN A 21 4.54 2.72 -1.31
C GLN A 21 3.65 1.80 -0.47
N TYR A 22 3.29 0.66 -1.02
CA TYR A 22 2.61 -0.41 -0.30
C TYR A 22 3.60 -1.56 -0.11
N ARG A 23 3.77 -2.01 1.13
CA ARG A 23 4.66 -3.13 1.47
C ARG A 23 3.87 -4.17 2.26
N VAL A 24 3.98 -5.42 1.84
CA VAL A 24 3.53 -6.56 2.65
C VAL A 24 4.64 -6.85 3.66
N ILE A 25 4.32 -6.79 4.95
CA ILE A 25 5.28 -7.02 6.03
C ILE A 25 5.13 -8.38 6.69
N ASP A 26 3.94 -8.97 6.61
CA ASP A 26 3.67 -10.30 7.14
C ASP A 26 2.49 -10.96 6.42
N SER A 27 2.42 -12.28 6.48
CA SER A 27 1.31 -13.06 5.92
C SER A 27 1.01 -14.29 6.76
N ALA A 28 -0.27 -14.55 7.00
CA ALA A 28 -0.76 -15.74 7.67
C ALA A 28 -1.81 -16.45 6.81
N ASN A 29 -1.79 -17.78 6.81
CA ASN A 29 -2.87 -18.59 6.24
C ASN A 29 -3.71 -19.15 7.39
N VAL A 30 -4.98 -18.77 7.45
CA VAL A 30 -5.92 -19.21 8.48
C VAL A 30 -7.13 -19.82 7.78
N ASP A 31 -7.40 -21.10 8.02
CA ASP A 31 -8.52 -21.84 7.42
C ASP A 31 -8.59 -21.72 5.88
N GLY A 32 -7.44 -21.77 5.21
CA GLY A 32 -7.33 -21.67 3.76
C GLY A 32 -7.48 -20.24 3.20
N LYS A 33 -7.55 -19.23 4.06
CA LYS A 33 -7.62 -17.81 3.68
C LYS A 33 -6.29 -17.14 3.95
N LEU A 34 -5.75 -16.45 2.95
CA LEU A 34 -4.52 -15.67 3.10
C LEU A 34 -4.85 -14.31 3.70
N TYR A 35 -4.23 -13.98 4.82
CA TYR A 35 -4.26 -12.66 5.43
C TYR A 35 -2.87 -12.05 5.29
N VAL A 36 -2.79 -10.81 4.84
CA VAL A 36 -1.53 -10.07 4.68
C VAL A 36 -1.60 -8.77 5.46
N THR A 37 -0.51 -8.44 6.15
CA THR A 37 -0.35 -7.15 6.80
C THR A 37 0.35 -6.21 5.84
N VAL A 38 -0.28 -5.08 5.56
CA VAL A 38 0.19 -4.09 4.58
C VAL A 38 0.51 -2.79 5.30
N ILE A 39 1.69 -2.24 5.04
CA ILE A 39 2.04 -0.87 5.38
C ILE A 39 1.92 -0.01 4.13
N LYS A 40 1.09 1.03 4.24
CA LYS A 40 1.02 2.14 3.30
C LYS A 40 1.92 3.26 3.81
N ALA A 41 3.05 3.46 3.15
CA ALA A 41 4.03 4.49 3.46
C ALA A 41 3.97 5.59 2.38
N PRO A 42 3.25 6.69 2.60
CA PRO A 42 3.34 7.85 1.73
C PRO A 42 4.70 8.54 1.88
N PHE A 43 5.15 9.25 0.84
CA PHE A 43 6.42 10.01 0.89
C PHE A 43 6.37 11.15 1.91
N PHE A 44 5.18 11.70 2.16
CA PHE A 44 4.92 12.70 3.20
C PHE A 44 3.75 12.23 4.07
N GLY A 45 3.88 12.36 5.40
CA GLY A 45 2.84 11.98 6.37
C GLY A 45 3.15 10.72 7.17
N GLY A 46 2.17 10.24 7.94
CA GLY A 46 2.28 9.02 8.74
C GLY A 46 2.09 7.76 7.90
N ALA A 47 2.77 6.67 8.26
CA ALA A 47 2.50 5.37 7.68
C ALA A 47 1.22 4.77 8.28
N GLU A 48 0.37 4.18 7.44
CA GLU A 48 -0.86 3.51 7.85
C GLU A 48 -0.71 2.00 7.66
N GLY A 49 -0.98 1.23 8.71
CA GLY A 49 -0.98 -0.24 8.66
C GLY A 49 -2.41 -0.78 8.57
N TYR A 50 -2.65 -1.75 7.70
CA TYR A 50 -3.92 -2.49 7.66
C TYR A 50 -3.70 -3.97 7.33
N VAL A 51 -4.65 -4.81 7.72
CA VAL A 51 -4.69 -6.21 7.31
C VAL A 51 -5.63 -6.34 6.12
N ALA A 52 -5.22 -7.09 5.10
CA ALA A 52 -6.04 -7.47 3.98
C ALA A 52 -6.24 -8.98 3.94
N LYS A 53 -7.46 -9.40 3.67
CA LYS A 53 -7.78 -10.79 3.31
C LYS A 53 -7.68 -10.91 1.81
N CYS A 54 -6.86 -11.86 1.34
CA CYS A 54 -6.64 -12.13 -0.05
C CYS A 54 -7.17 -13.52 -0.40
N ASP A 55 -8.00 -13.59 -1.44
CA ASP A 55 -8.51 -14.84 -2.00
C ASP A 55 -8.11 -14.92 -3.48
N ALA A 56 -7.75 -16.10 -3.95
CA ALA A 56 -7.52 -16.33 -5.38
C ALA A 56 -8.86 -16.50 -6.10
N ASP A 57 -9.06 -15.84 -7.24
CA ASP A 57 -10.21 -16.08 -8.10
C ASP A 57 -10.01 -17.34 -8.97
N ALA A 58 -11.06 -17.76 -9.69
CA ALA A 58 -11.02 -18.93 -10.56
C ALA A 58 -10.00 -18.81 -11.70
N SER A 59 -9.48 -17.61 -11.97
CA SER A 59 -8.45 -17.33 -12.96
C SER A 59 -7.05 -17.24 -12.34
N GLY A 60 -6.91 -17.53 -11.04
CA GLY A 60 -5.64 -17.50 -10.31
C GLY A 60 -5.19 -16.10 -9.89
N ASN A 61 -6.02 -15.07 -10.05
CA ASN A 61 -5.67 -13.72 -9.61
C ASN A 61 -5.96 -13.54 -8.13
N LEU A 62 -5.01 -12.94 -7.40
CA LEU A 62 -5.18 -12.58 -6.00
C LEU A 62 -6.04 -11.32 -5.85
N LYS A 63 -7.20 -11.44 -5.19
CA LYS A 63 -8.07 -10.32 -4.83
C LYS A 63 -7.99 -10.07 -3.33
N CYS A 64 -7.39 -8.95 -2.96
CA CYS A 64 -7.22 -8.54 -1.59
C CYS A 64 -8.25 -7.46 -1.20
N LYS A 65 -8.89 -7.63 -0.04
CA LYS A 65 -9.77 -6.62 0.58
C LYS A 65 -9.29 -6.30 1.98
N GLN A 66 -9.22 -5.02 2.33
CA GLN A 66 -8.94 -4.60 3.70
C GLN A 66 -10.01 -5.18 4.64
N VAL A 67 -9.57 -5.78 5.73
CA VAL A 67 -10.45 -6.34 6.76
C VAL A 67 -10.11 -5.73 8.11
N ARG A 68 -11.14 -5.55 8.93
CA ARG A 68 -10.97 -5.22 10.35
C ARG A 68 -10.94 -6.54 11.11
N LEU A 69 -9.80 -6.87 11.71
CA LEU A 69 -9.71 -8.01 12.62
C LEU A 69 -10.44 -7.61 13.91
N ASN A 70 -11.60 -8.22 14.18
CA ASN A 70 -12.22 -8.14 15.50
C ASN A 70 -11.43 -9.06 16.42
N VAL A 71 -10.53 -8.48 17.22
CA VAL A 71 -9.80 -9.18 18.27
C VAL A 71 -10.69 -9.25 19.51
N THR A 72 -11.79 -10.00 19.43
CA THR A 72 -12.55 -10.42 20.60
C THR A 72 -11.91 -11.69 21.14
N ASN A 73 -11.23 -11.56 22.28
CA ASN A 73 -10.79 -12.67 23.11
C ASN A 73 -12.00 -13.41 23.70
#